data_AF-A0A3D3R957-F1
#
_entry.id   AF-A0A3D3R957-F1
#
_cell.length_a   1.000
_cell.length_b   1.000
_cell.length_c   1.000
_cell.angle_alpha   90.00
_cell.angle_beta   90.00
_cell.angle_gamma   90.00
#
_symmetry.space_group_name_H-M   'P 1'
#
loop_
_entity.id
_entity.type
_entity.pdbx_description
1 polymer ?
#
loop_
_entity_poly.entity_id
_entity_poly.type
_entity_poly.pdbx_seq_one_letter_code
_entity_poly.pdbx_strand_id
1 'polypeptide(L)' 'PPKRYFRIQRFQSVLDQIVSGEQIRWVNVALKNGYYDQSHLIHEFRESTGVTPPEYRPVAPDRKNHMLPG' A
#
# COMPACT_ATOMS: atom_id res chain seq x y z
N PRO A 1 -9.55 16.37 8.48
CA PRO A 1 -8.22 16.99 8.73
C PRO A 1 -7.46 16.20 9.82
N PRO A 2 -6.14 16.39 10.00
CA PRO A 2 -5.07 15.37 10.07
C PRO A 2 -5.25 13.98 9.42
N LYS A 3 -6.38 13.31 9.62
CA LYS A 3 -6.55 11.86 9.30
C LYS A 3 -6.26 11.49 7.84
N ARG A 4 -6.64 12.36 6.89
CA ARG A 4 -6.42 12.13 5.45
C ARG A 4 -4.93 12.22 5.07
N TYR A 5 -4.19 13.13 5.70
CA TYR A 5 -2.75 13.26 5.46
C TYR A 5 -2.00 12.02 5.96
N PHE A 6 -2.29 11.57 7.19
CA PHE A 6 -1.73 10.33 7.74
C PHE A 6 -2.08 9.11 6.88
N ARG A 7 -3.32 9.03 6.36
CA ARG A 7 -3.76 7.97 5.45
C ARG A 7 -2.92 7.93 4.16
N ILE A 8 -2.65 9.08 3.56
CA ILE A 8 -1.81 9.16 2.36
C ILE A 8 -0.35 8.77 2.69
N GLN A 9 0.20 9.27 3.79
CA GLN A 9 1.59 8.97 4.19
C GLN A 9 1.82 7.47 4.41
N ARG A 10 0.94 6.81 5.17
CA ARG A 10 1.05 5.35 5.40
C ARG A 10 0.87 4.57 4.10
N PHE A 11 -0.04 5.00 3.23
CA PHE A 11 -0.26 4.35 1.94
C PHE A 11 0.98 4.43 1.04
N GLN A 12 1.64 5.59 0.95
CA GLN A 12 2.90 5.73 0.21
C GLN A 12 4.01 4.85 0.80
N SER A 13 4.11 4.76 2.12
CA SER A 13 5.08 3.89 2.79
C SER A 13 4.85 2.39 2.50
N VAL A 14 3.58 1.97 2.35
CA VAL A 14 3.25 0.60 1.91
C VAL A 14 3.69 0.39 0.46
N LEU A 15 3.46 1.35 -0.44
CA LEU A 15 3.92 1.25 -1.83
C LEU A 15 5.44 1.15 -1.93
N ASP A 16 6.18 1.95 -1.17
CA ASP A 16 7.65 1.90 -1.17
C ASP A 16 8.18 0.51 -0.74
N GLN A 17 7.50 -0.15 0.20
CA GLN A 17 7.83 -1.52 0.61
C GLN A 17 7.45 -2.59 -0.41
N ILE A 18 6.43 -2.33 -1.24
CA ILE A 18 6.07 -3.22 -2.35
C ILE A 18 7.09 -3.12 -3.48
N VAL A 19 7.53 -1.90 -3.78
CA VAL A 19 8.49 -1.63 -4.87
C VAL A 19 9.91 -2.08 -4.51
N SER A 20 10.28 -2.15 -3.23
CA SER A 20 11.63 -2.62 -2.83
C SER A 20 11.91 -4.08 -3.21
N GLY A 21 10.88 -4.88 -3.49
CA GLY A 21 11.03 -6.28 -3.90
C GLY A 21 11.50 -7.22 -2.79
N GLU A 22 11.59 -6.75 -1.54
CA GLU A 22 11.91 -7.57 -0.39
C GLU A 22 10.77 -8.55 -0.06
N GLN A 23 11.08 -9.62 0.68
CA GLN A 23 10.05 -10.54 1.16
C GLN A 23 9.10 -9.83 2.15
N ILE A 24 7.85 -9.62 1.73
CA ILE A 24 6.87 -8.91 2.54
C ILE A 24 6.15 -9.85 3.49
N ARG A 25 6.22 -9.54 4.79
CA ARG A 25 5.29 -10.07 5.80
C ARG A 25 4.21 -9.03 6.07
N TRP A 26 3.02 -9.21 5.48
CA TRP A 26 1.94 -8.21 5.50
C TRP A 26 1.48 -7.79 6.89
N VAL A 27 1.49 -8.71 7.87
CA VAL A 27 1.22 -8.37 9.27
C VAL A 27 2.23 -7.36 9.82
N ASN A 28 3.51 -7.49 9.47
CA ASN A 28 4.54 -6.55 9.91
C ASN A 28 4.38 -5.20 9.20
N VAL A 29 4.05 -5.20 7.90
CA VAL A 29 3.78 -3.97 7.14
C VAL A 29 2.59 -3.23 7.72
N ALA A 30 1.52 -3.96 8.06
CA ALA A 30 0.33 -3.39 8.69
C ALA A 30 0.71 -2.69 10.01
N LEU A 31 1.34 -3.41 10.94
CA LEU A 31 1.71 -2.88 12.25
C LEU A 31 2.70 -1.70 12.15
N LYS A 32 3.71 -1.80 11.29
CA LYS A 32 4.69 -0.71 11.08
C LYS A 32 4.07 0.57 10.53
N ASN A 33 3.00 0.46 9.74
CA ASN A 33 2.33 1.59 9.11
C ASN A 33 1.07 2.07 9.86
N GLY A 34 0.85 1.58 11.09
CA GLY A 34 -0.26 2.01 11.95
C GLY A 34 -1.62 1.45 11.54
N TYR A 35 -1.64 0.32 10.84
CA TYR A 35 -2.84 -0.50 10.67
C TYR A 35 -3.01 -1.43 11.86
N TYR A 36 -4.26 -1.73 12.17
CA TYR A 36 -4.60 -2.62 13.29
C TYR A 36 -4.16 -4.06 13.03
N ASP A 37 -4.40 -4.54 11.81
CA ASP A 37 -4.03 -5.87 11.35
C ASP A 37 -3.86 -5.88 9.82
N GLN A 38 -3.53 -7.05 9.27
CA GLN A 38 -3.41 -7.26 7.83
C GLN A 38 -4.73 -7.00 7.08
N SER A 39 -5.88 -7.34 7.66
CA SER A 39 -7.18 -7.17 7.01
C SER A 39 -7.55 -5.70 6.84
N HIS A 40 -7.26 -4.86 7.85
CA HIS A 40 -7.43 -3.41 7.80
C HIS A 40 -6.53 -2.80 6.71
N LEU A 41 -5.27 -3.23 6.62
CA LEU A 41 -4.38 -2.82 5.52
C LEU A 41 -4.94 -3.21 4.15
N ILE A 42 -5.36 -4.47 3.98
CA ILE A 42 -5.88 -4.96 2.69
C ILE A 42 -7.14 -4.18 2.29
N HIS A 43 -8.03 -3.92 3.24
CA HIS A 43 -9.27 -3.18 2.99
C HIS A 43 -8.99 -1.76 2.50
N GLU A 44 -8.16 -1.01 3.24
CA GLU A 44 -7.81 0.36 2.84
C GLU A 44 -7.03 0.41 1.51
N PHE A 45 -6.15 -0.56 1.27
CA PHE A 45 -5.37 -0.62 0.04
C PHE A 45 -6.27 -0.90 -1.16
N ARG A 46 -7.24 -1.80 -1.03
CA ARG A 46 -8.28 -2.05 -2.05
C ARG A 46 -9.16 -0.82 -2.27
N GLU A 47 -9.57 -0.12 -1.22
CA GLU A 47 -10.31 1.14 -1.37
C GLU A 47 -9.52 2.19 -2.17
N SER A 48 -8.18 2.16 -2.07
CA SER A 48 -7.31 3.16 -2.70
C SER A 48 -6.85 2.77 -4.12
N THR A 49 -6.74 1.47 -4.42
CA THR A 49 -6.16 0.95 -5.68
C THR A 49 -7.08 0.04 -6.48
N GLY A 50 -8.17 -0.45 -5.90
CA GLY A 50 -9.04 -1.47 -6.50
C GLY A 50 -8.53 -2.92 -6.37
N VAL A 51 -7.27 -3.14 -5.98
CA VAL A 51 -6.64 -4.47 -5.88
C VAL A 51 -6.05 -4.71 -4.49
N THR A 52 -5.71 -5.95 -4.15
CA THR A 52 -4.98 -6.24 -2.91
C THR A 52 -3.48 -5.90 -3.04
N PRO A 53 -2.76 -5.65 -1.94
CA PRO A 53 -1.33 -5.41 -1.98
C PRO A 53 -0.50 -6.49 -2.71
N PRO A 54 -0.75 -7.81 -2.54
CA PRO A 54 -0.05 -8.86 -3.31
C PRO A 54 -0.33 -8.85 -4.82
N GLU A 55 -1.51 -8.38 -5.22
CA GLU A 55 -1.92 -8.27 -6.62
C GLU A 55 -1.39 -6.99 -7.29
N TYR A 56 -0.92 -6.03 -6.49
CA TYR A 56 -0.43 -4.75 -6.99
C TYR A 56 0.86 -4.96 -7.81
N ARG A 57 0.82 -4.50 -9.07
CA ARG A 57 1.96 -4.49 -9.99
C ARG A 57 2.28 -3.04 -10.34
N PRO A 58 3.41 -2.47 -9.88
CA PRO A 58 3.80 -1.13 -10.26
C PRO A 58 4.08 -1.08 -11.76
N VAL A 59 3.54 -0.06 -12.46
CA VAL A 59 3.67 0.11 -13.91
C VAL A 59 5.11 0.47 -14.33
N ALA A 60 5.90 1.03 -13.41
CA ALA A 60 7.35 1.18 -13.55
C ALA A 60 8.00 1.21 -12.16
N PRO A 61 9.20 0.62 -11.97
CA PRO A 61 9.90 0.62 -10.67
C PRO A 61 10.27 2.04 -10.18
N ASP A 62 10.22 3.04 -11.06
CA ASP A 62 10.52 4.46 -10.79
C ASP A 62 9.28 5.38 -10.78
N ARG A 63 8.07 4.89 -11.08
CA ARG A 63 6.85 5.73 -11.14
C ARG A 63 5.79 5.30 -10.13
N LYS A 64 5.74 6.05 -9.03
CA LYS A 64 4.87 5.81 -7.86
C LYS A 64 3.35 5.96 -8.11
N ASN A 65 2.88 6.51 -9.24
CA ASN A 65 1.51 7.05 -9.34
C ASN A 65 0.66 6.70 -10.57
N HIS A 66 1.09 5.91 -11.55
CA HIS A 66 0.26 5.69 -12.76
C HIS A 66 -0.28 4.26 -12.82
N MET A 67 -1.56 4.07 -12.50
CA MET A 67 -2.33 2.88 -12.86
C MET A 67 -2.90 3.07 -14.28
N LEU A 68 -2.74 2.08 -15.15
CA LEU A 68 -3.49 2.00 -16.42
C LEU A 68 -4.74 1.15 -16.20
N PRO A 69 -5.93 1.59 -16.65
CA PRO A 69 -7.10 0.73 -16.71
C PRO A 69 -6.89 -0.31 -17.81
N GLY A 70 -7.13 -1.59 -17.47
CA GLY A 70 -7.44 -2.64 -18.43
C GLY A 70 -8.94 -2.76 -18.61
#